data_AF-A0A8H5UPY7-F1
#
_entry.id   AF-A0A8H5UPY7-F1
#
_cell.length_a   1.000
_cell.length_b   1.000
_cell.length_c   1.000
_cell.angle_alpha   90.00
_cell.angle_beta   90.00
_cell.angle_gamma   90.00
#
_symmetry.space_group_name_H-M   'P 1'
#
loop_
_entity.id
_entity.type
_entity.pdbx_description
1 polymer ?
#
loop_
_entity_poly.entity_id
_entity_poly.type
_entity_poly.pdbx_seq_one_letter_code
_entity_poly.pdbx_strand_id
1 'polypeptide(L)'
;MKITAFLTAALASAVAASDSVYLVNSYKGSEISSGIAYYADGHLATGGSRPDDYVDVTHGSNVIWEGRTVKGTFGSGVSFTSNIFADAGSKQPWR
;
A
#
# COMPACT_ATOMS: atom_id res chain seq x y z
N MET A 1 -6.03 38.85 44.41
CA MET A 1 -6.68 37.77 43.65
C MET A 1 -5.70 37.28 42.60
N LYS A 2 -5.26 36.01 42.64
CA LYS A 2 -4.32 35.42 41.68
C LYS A 2 -5.09 34.47 40.77
N ILE A 3 -5.03 34.76 39.48
CA ILE A 3 -5.64 34.00 38.38
C ILE A 3 -4.79 32.73 38.20
N THR A 4 -5.38 31.55 38.34
CA THR A 4 -4.71 30.30 37.94
C THR A 4 -5.68 29.52 37.08
N ALA A 5 -5.63 29.78 35.77
CA ALA A 5 -6.28 28.94 34.78
C ALA A 5 -5.41 27.70 34.58
N PHE A 6 -5.93 26.54 34.95
CA PHE A 6 -5.34 25.26 34.60
C PHE A 6 -5.60 25.00 33.12
N LEU A 7 -4.53 25.05 32.31
CA LEU A 7 -4.57 24.56 30.93
C LEU A 7 -4.61 23.04 30.95
N THR A 8 -5.80 22.47 30.77
CA THR A 8 -5.95 21.05 30.44
C THR A 8 -5.52 20.87 28.98
N ALA A 9 -4.26 20.50 28.76
CA ALA A 9 -3.82 20.06 27.44
C ALA A 9 -4.50 18.73 27.12
N ALA A 10 -5.48 18.76 26.22
CA ALA A 10 -6.03 17.55 25.63
C ALA A 10 -4.94 16.94 24.73
N LEU A 11 -4.30 15.88 25.21
CA LEU A 11 -3.55 14.95 24.37
C LEU A 11 -4.56 14.28 23.44
N ALA A 12 -4.87 14.92 22.32
CA ALA A 12 -5.43 14.23 21.18
C ALA A 12 -4.38 13.22 20.73
N SER A 13 -4.59 11.95 21.08
CA SER A 13 -3.81 10.86 20.52
C SER A 13 -3.90 10.97 19.00
N ALA A 14 -2.82 11.43 18.36
CA ALA A 14 -2.72 11.42 16.91
C ALA A 14 -2.76 9.94 16.50
N VAL A 15 -3.92 9.48 16.03
CA VAL A 15 -4.00 8.18 15.36
C VAL A 15 -3.10 8.33 14.14
N ALA A 16 -1.96 7.62 14.15
CA ALA A 16 -1.09 7.58 12.98
C ALA A 16 -1.94 7.15 11.78
N ALA A 17 -1.86 7.91 10.69
CA ALA A 17 -2.56 7.56 9.47
C ALA A 17 -2.03 6.23 8.94
N SER A 18 -2.91 5.42 8.36
CA SER A 18 -2.54 4.07 7.92
C SER A 18 -1.76 4.11 6.62
N ASP A 19 -0.65 3.36 6.57
CA ASP A 19 0.03 3.06 5.32
C ASP A 19 -0.74 2.01 4.52
N SER A 20 -0.60 2.04 3.19
CA SER A 20 -1.24 1.11 2.27
C SER A 20 -0.25 0.55 1.25
N VAL A 21 -0.39 -0.74 0.97
CA VAL A 21 0.39 -1.45 -0.06
C VAL A 21 -0.56 -2.03 -1.09
N TYR A 22 -0.32 -1.74 -2.35
CA TYR A 22 -1.10 -2.24 -3.47
C TYR A 22 -0.24 -3.11 -4.38
N LEU A 23 -0.76 -4.28 -4.74
CA LEU A 23 -0.25 -5.11 -5.82
C LEU A 23 -0.91 -4.63 -7.12
N VAL A 24 -0.13 -4.16 -8.08
CA VAL A 24 -0.69 -3.50 -9.27
C VAL A 24 -0.24 -4.13 -10.57
N ASN A 25 -1.19 -4.25 -11.49
CA ASN A 25 -0.95 -4.46 -12.91
C ASN A 25 -1.23 -3.12 -13.61
N SER A 26 -0.22 -2.55 -14.27
CA SER A 26 -0.26 -1.21 -14.84
C SER A 26 -0.22 -1.26 -16.36
N TYR A 27 -0.95 -0.33 -16.99
CA TYR A 27 -0.96 -0.10 -18.42
C TYR A 27 -0.84 1.40 -18.70
N LYS A 28 0.18 1.80 -19.46
CA LYS A 28 0.35 3.19 -19.89
C LYS A 28 0.79 3.23 -21.35
N GLY A 29 -0.17 3.51 -22.25
CA GLY A 29 0.07 3.37 -23.68
C GLY A 29 0.42 1.92 -24.02
N SER A 30 1.60 1.69 -24.59
CA SER A 30 2.13 0.35 -24.87
C SER A 30 2.95 -0.25 -23.73
N GLU A 31 3.18 0.50 -22.65
CA GLU A 31 3.94 0.03 -21.50
C GLU A 31 3.04 -0.82 -20.61
N ILE A 32 3.51 -2.04 -20.30
CA ILE A 32 2.85 -2.98 -19.39
C ILE A 32 3.87 -3.30 -18.30
N SER A 33 3.47 -3.16 -17.04
CA SER A 33 4.31 -3.54 -15.92
C SER A 33 3.46 -4.04 -14.75
N SER A 34 4.10 -4.76 -13.85
CA SER A 34 3.50 -5.09 -12.56
C SER A 34 4.48 -4.76 -11.46
N GLY A 35 3.95 -4.33 -10.33
CA GLY A 35 4.77 -3.90 -9.21
C GLY A 35 3.99 -3.77 -7.92
N ILE A 36 4.70 -3.32 -6.90
CA ILE A 36 4.16 -3.06 -5.57
C ILE A 36 4.23 -1.56 -5.33
N ALA A 37 3.08 -0.95 -5.05
CA ALA A 37 2.94 0.48 -4.80
C ALA A 37 2.69 0.72 -3.31
N TYR A 38 3.45 1.65 -2.72
CA TYR A 38 3.33 2.05 -1.33
C TYR A 38 2.79 3.46 -1.21
N TYR A 39 1.87 3.66 -0.26
CA TYR A 39 1.30 4.94 0.08
C TYR A 39 1.40 5.13 1.58
N ALA A 40 2.03 6.21 2.01
CA ALA A 40 2.24 6.54 3.41
C ALA A 40 1.12 7.43 3.94
N ASP A 41 0.94 7.44 5.27
CA ASP A 41 0.21 8.51 5.98
C ASP A 41 -1.22 8.74 5.47
N GLY A 42 -1.94 7.67 5.08
CA GLY A 42 -3.32 7.75 4.61
C GLY A 42 -3.46 8.28 3.17
N HIS A 43 -2.36 8.42 2.42
CA HIS A 43 -2.43 8.58 0.97
C HIS A 43 -3.12 7.37 0.34
N LEU A 44 -4.00 7.62 -0.61
CA LEU A 44 -4.76 6.57 -1.31
C LEU A 44 -4.41 6.58 -2.79
N ALA A 45 -4.49 5.40 -3.41
CA ALA A 45 -4.33 5.22 -4.85
C ALA A 45 -5.45 5.86 -5.70
N THR A 46 -6.37 6.60 -5.09
CA THR A 46 -7.50 7.24 -5.78
C THR A 46 -7.07 8.52 -6.50
N GLY A 47 -7.77 8.84 -7.60
CA GLY A 47 -7.62 10.12 -8.29
C GLY A 47 -6.31 10.32 -9.08
N GLY A 48 -5.50 9.28 -9.30
CA GLY A 48 -4.24 9.38 -10.05
C GLY A 48 -3.05 9.82 -9.20
N SER A 49 -3.18 9.78 -7.87
CA SER A 49 -2.09 10.02 -6.94
C SER A 49 -0.95 9.03 -7.18
N ARG A 50 0.27 9.56 -7.36
CA ARG A 50 1.47 8.73 -7.46
C ARG A 50 1.75 8.07 -6.11
N PRO A 51 2.23 6.82 -6.10
CA PRO A 51 2.67 6.20 -4.86
C PRO A 51 3.90 6.91 -4.31
N ASP A 52 4.04 6.88 -2.98
CA ASP A 52 5.20 7.40 -2.26
C ASP A 52 6.46 6.55 -2.55
N ASP A 53 6.29 5.24 -2.77
CA ASP A 53 7.34 4.36 -3.27
C ASP A 53 6.75 3.28 -4.21
N TYR A 54 7.56 2.82 -5.17
CA TYR A 54 7.16 1.81 -6.15
C TYR A 54 8.33 0.90 -6.48
N VAL A 55 8.07 -0.41 -6.45
CA VAL A 55 9.03 -1.41 -6.92
C VAL A 55 8.45 -2.19 -8.09
N ASP A 56 9.19 -2.18 -9.21
CA ASP A 56 8.91 -3.02 -10.36
C ASP A 56 9.13 -4.49 -10.00
N VAL A 57 8.12 -5.32 -10.24
CA VAL A 57 8.22 -6.78 -10.17
C VAL A 57 8.50 -7.32 -11.57
N THR A 58 7.80 -6.81 -12.58
CA THR A 58 8.05 -7.14 -13.99
C THR A 58 7.86 -5.91 -14.88
N HIS A 59 8.69 -5.82 -15.91
CA HIS A 59 8.56 -4.84 -16.97
C HIS A 59 8.31 -5.57 -18.31
N GLY A 60 7.33 -5.13 -19.09
CA GLY A 60 6.91 -5.73 -20.36
C GLY A 60 5.83 -6.82 -20.27
N SER A 61 5.38 -7.19 -19.07
CA SER A 61 4.26 -8.13 -18.88
C SER A 61 3.57 -7.93 -17.54
N ASN A 62 2.35 -8.47 -17.43
CA ASN A 62 1.60 -8.48 -16.19
C ASN A 62 1.79 -9.76 -15.39
N VAL A 63 1.71 -9.62 -14.07
CA VAL A 63 1.75 -10.73 -13.12
C VAL A 63 0.34 -11.21 -12.81
N ILE A 64 0.18 -12.53 -12.82
CA ILE A 64 -0.91 -13.20 -12.10
C ILE A 64 -0.43 -13.33 -10.66
N TRP A 65 -1.04 -12.57 -9.75
CA TRP A 65 -0.61 -12.48 -8.34
C TRP A 65 -0.96 -13.75 -7.55
N GLU A 66 -2.03 -14.44 -7.93
CA GLU A 66 -2.43 -15.72 -7.34
C GLU A 66 -1.51 -16.86 -7.78
N GLY A 67 -1.29 -17.81 -6.87
CA GLY A 67 -0.45 -18.97 -7.11
C GLY A 67 1.05 -18.66 -7.21
N ARG A 68 1.47 -17.42 -6.94
CA ARG A 68 2.86 -16.99 -7.00
C ARG A 68 3.29 -16.31 -5.71
N THR A 69 4.51 -16.63 -5.27
CA THR A 69 5.19 -15.83 -4.26
C THR A 69 5.96 -14.72 -4.96
N VAL A 70 5.62 -13.47 -4.65
CA VAL A 70 6.29 -12.29 -5.18
C VAL A 70 6.95 -11.53 -4.04
N LYS A 71 8.18 -11.07 -4.25
CA LYS A 71 8.92 -10.25 -3.28
C LYS A 71 9.31 -8.93 -3.94
N GLY A 72 9.24 -7.86 -3.17
CA GLY A 72 9.75 -6.54 -3.56
C GLY A 72 10.37 -5.84 -2.38
N THR A 73 11.46 -5.13 -2.62
CA THR A 73 12.13 -4.28 -1.63
C THR A 73 12.14 -2.87 -2.15
N PHE A 74 11.55 -1.97 -1.38
CA PHE A 74 11.52 -0.54 -1.66
C PHE A 74 12.90 0.10 -1.50
N GLY A 75 13.08 1.29 -2.07
CA GLY A 75 14.35 2.02 -1.98
C GLY A 75 14.76 2.33 -0.53
N SER A 76 13.76 2.46 0.35
CA SER A 76 13.93 2.61 1.80
C SER A 76 14.46 1.36 2.54
N GLY A 77 14.50 0.20 1.86
CA GLY A 77 14.90 -1.08 2.44
C GLY A 77 13.75 -1.91 3.03
N VAL A 78 12.53 -1.35 3.10
CA VAL A 78 11.34 -2.11 3.52
C VAL A 78 11.01 -3.17 2.47
N SER A 79 10.79 -4.41 2.92
CA SER A 79 10.55 -5.55 2.05
C SER A 79 9.17 -6.15 2.28
N PHE A 80 8.48 -6.47 1.19
CA PHE A 80 7.17 -7.10 1.18
C PHE A 80 7.22 -8.44 0.45
N THR A 81 6.49 -9.41 0.97
CA THR A 81 6.27 -10.70 0.32
C THR A 81 4.77 -10.92 0.15
N SER A 82 4.32 -11.05 -1.09
CA SER A 82 2.97 -11.51 -1.41
C SER A 82 3.00 -13.02 -1.63
N ASN A 83 2.08 -13.73 -0.96
CA ASN A 83 1.83 -15.14 -1.19
C ASN A 83 0.32 -15.37 -1.21
N ILE A 84 -0.25 -15.29 -2.40
CA ILE A 84 -1.68 -15.49 -2.61
C ILE A 84 -1.85 -16.90 -3.16
N PHE A 85 -2.63 -17.72 -2.47
CA PHE A 85 -2.92 -19.07 -2.96
C PHE A 85 -3.53 -19.01 -4.36
N ALA A 86 -3.27 -20.05 -5.16
CA ALA A 86 -4.00 -20.24 -6.41
C ALA A 86 -5.51 -20.23 -6.13
N ASP A 87 -6.25 -19.59 -7.04
CA ASP A 87 -7.70 -19.50 -7.07
C ASP A 87 -8.31 -18.76 -5.87
N ALA A 88 -7.54 -17.94 -5.15
CA ALA A 88 -8.01 -17.22 -3.95
C ALA A 88 -9.25 -16.36 -4.22
N GLY A 89 -9.34 -15.67 -5.36
CA GLY A 89 -10.49 -14.86 -5.76
C GLY A 89 -11.75 -15.68 -6.05
N SER A 90 -11.61 -16.99 -6.30
CA SER A 90 -12.74 -17.91 -6.48
C SER A 90 -13.24 -18.54 -5.18
N LYS A 91 -12.44 -18.47 -4.11
CA LYS A 91 -12.84 -18.97 -2.79
C LYS A 91 -13.90 -18.01 -2.25
N GLN A 92 -15.16 -18.42 -2.29
CA GLN A 92 -16.22 -17.63 -1.68
C GLN A 92 -15.88 -17.38 -0.20
N PRO A 93 -15.89 -16.13 0.28
CA PRO A 93 -15.90 -15.89 1.71
C PRO A 93 -17.18 -16.53 2.23
N TRP A 94 -17.03 -17.42 3.22
CA TRP A 94 -18.11 -18.15 3.88
C TRP A 94 -19.39 -17.30 3.99
N ARG A 95 -20.51 -17.84 3.47
CA ARG A 95 -21.85 -17.31 3.76
C ARG A 95 -22.25 -17.63 5.19
#